data_AF-A0A9W6L4M2-F1
#
_entry.id   AF-A0A9W6L4M2-F1
#
_cell.length_a   1.000
_cell.length_b   1.000
_cell.length_c   1.000
_cell.angle_alpha   90.00
_cell.angle_beta   90.00
_cell.angle_gamma   90.00
#
_symmetry.space_group_name_H-M   'P 1'
#
loop_
_entity.id
_entity.type
_entity.pdbx_description
1 polymer ?
#
loop_
_entity_poly.entity_id
_entity_poly.type
_entity_poly.pdbx_seq_one_letter_code
_entity_poly.pdbx_strand_id
1 'polypeptide(L)' 'MSDEPNQPEAPTVRDRLLGAGVSPERLAMHHEARRVLLDGAIVGDLDQPAPPGTRLTFAGA' A
#
# COMPACT_ATOMS: atom_id res chain seq x y z
N MET A 1 -17.71 -16.50 25.78
CA MET A 1 -16.85 -15.32 25.62
C MET A 1 -16.56 -15.20 24.14
N SER A 2 -16.70 -14.00 23.60
CA SER A 2 -16.91 -13.73 22.17
C SER A 2 -15.77 -14.26 21.28
N ASP A 3 -16.10 -15.13 20.33
CA ASP A 3 -15.36 -15.29 19.08
C ASP A 3 -15.61 -14.02 18.26
N GLU A 4 -14.76 -13.00 18.43
CA GLU A 4 -14.66 -11.93 17.42
C GLU A 4 -14.11 -12.58 16.15
N PRO A 5 -14.79 -12.47 15.00
CA PRO A 5 -14.22 -12.95 13.76
C PRO A 5 -12.95 -12.14 13.52
N ASN A 6 -11.80 -12.84 13.50
CA ASN A 6 -10.53 -12.36 13.00
C ASN A 6 -10.75 -11.84 11.57
N GLN A 7 -11.17 -10.58 11.44
CA GLN A 7 -11.36 -9.96 10.14
C GLN A 7 -9.98 -9.94 9.50
N PRO A 8 -9.81 -10.51 8.29
CA PRO A 8 -8.52 -10.45 7.63
C PRO A 8 -8.16 -8.97 7.51
N GLU A 9 -7.10 -8.55 8.21
CA GLU A 9 -6.61 -7.18 8.15
C GLU A 9 -6.42 -6.81 6.67
N ALA A 10 -7.00 -5.68 6.25
CA ALA A 10 -6.87 -5.26 4.86
C ALA A 10 -5.38 -5.13 4.52
N PRO A 11 -4.93 -5.63 3.35
CA PRO A 11 -3.51 -5.60 2.98
C PRO A 11 -3.02 -4.15 2.95
N THR A 12 -1.79 -3.92 3.39
CA THR A 12 -1.22 -2.57 3.40
C THR A 12 -0.78 -2.14 2.01
N VAL A 13 -0.48 -0.85 1.84
CA VAL A 13 0.17 -0.35 0.61
C VAL A 13 1.46 -1.12 0.34
N ARG A 14 2.26 -1.38 1.38
CA ARG A 14 3.49 -2.16 1.28
C ARG A 14 3.22 -3.56 0.75
N ASP A 15 2.31 -4.31 1.38
CA ASP A 15 2.00 -5.70 0.99
C ASP A 15 1.55 -5.78 -0.47
N ARG A 16 0.73 -4.83 -0.90
CA ARG A 16 0.24 -4.79 -2.27
C ARG A 16 1.31 -4.47 -3.30
N LEU A 17 2.23 -3.54 -3.01
CA LEU A 17 3.29 -3.19 -3.94
C LEU A 17 4.37 -4.27 -4.01
N LEU A 18 4.73 -4.88 -2.87
CA LEU A 18 5.63 -6.03 -2.84
C LEU A 18 5.01 -7.23 -3.56
N GLY A 19 3.73 -7.52 -3.31
CA GLY A 19 2.97 -8.57 -4.00
C GLY A 19 2.82 -8.32 -5.51
N ALA A 20 2.90 -7.06 -5.95
CA ALA A 20 2.94 -6.68 -7.37
C ALA A 20 4.34 -6.76 -8.01
N GLY A 21 5.36 -7.21 -7.27
CA GLY A 21 6.74 -7.37 -7.75
C GLY A 21 7.58 -6.09 -7.69
N VAL A 22 7.15 -5.07 -6.95
CA VAL A 22 8.00 -3.91 -6.67
C VAL A 22 9.03 -4.30 -5.61
N SER A 23 10.32 -4.08 -5.87
CA SER A 23 11.35 -4.34 -4.86
C SER A 23 11.23 -3.38 -3.67
N PRO A 24 11.64 -3.79 -2.46
CA PRO A 24 11.65 -2.90 -1.30
C PRO A 24 12.45 -1.61 -1.53
N GLU A 25 13.59 -1.66 -2.22
CA GLU A 25 14.38 -0.45 -2.49
C GLU A 25 13.65 0.50 -3.44
N ARG A 26 13.02 -0.02 -4.49
CA ARG A 26 12.23 0.78 -5.43
C ARG A 26 11.02 1.41 -4.74
N LEU A 27 10.38 0.67 -3.83
CA LEU A 27 9.27 1.17 -3.03
C LEU A 27 9.71 2.33 -2.14
N ALA A 28 10.80 2.17 -1.40
CA ALA A 28 11.36 3.21 -0.53
C ALA A 28 11.69 4.49 -1.34
N MET A 29 12.40 4.34 -2.46
CA MET A 29 12.74 5.46 -3.36
C MET A 29 11.50 6.23 -3.83
N HIS A 30 10.43 5.54 -4.24
CA HIS A 30 9.21 6.20 -4.69
C HIS A 30 8.42 6.82 -3.52
N HIS A 31 8.45 6.22 -2.33
CA HIS A 31 7.80 6.75 -1.14
C HIS A 31 8.49 8.01 -0.63
N GLU A 32 9.81 8.00 -0.50
CA GLU A 32 10.63 9.16 -0.14
C GLU A 32 10.42 10.33 -1.11
N ALA A 33 10.29 10.03 -2.41
CA ALA A 33 9.99 11.01 -3.44
C ALA A 33 8.53 11.51 -3.44
N ARG A 34 7.68 11.04 -2.53
CA ARG A 34 6.23 11.32 -2.47
C ARG A 34 5.50 10.98 -3.77
N ARG A 35 5.89 9.87 -4.42
CA ARG A 35 5.33 9.40 -5.69
C ARG A 35 4.36 8.25 -5.56
N VAL A 36 4.24 7.61 -4.40
CA VAL A 36 3.27 6.53 -4.19
C VAL A 36 1.89 7.15 -4.00
N LEU A 37 0.93 6.75 -4.83
CA LEU A 37 -0.45 7.22 -4.78
C LEU A 37 -1.40 6.05 -4.49
N LEU A 38 -2.34 6.26 -3.57
CA LEU A 38 -3.49 5.40 -3.31
C LEU A 38 -4.75 6.16 -3.72
N ASP A 39 -5.46 5.66 -4.73
CA ASP A 39 -6.63 6.32 -5.33
C ASP A 39 -6.38 7.78 -5.74
N GLY A 40 -5.13 8.08 -6.13
CA GLY A 40 -4.68 9.41 -6.52
C GLY A 40 -4.20 10.30 -5.38
N ALA A 41 -4.33 9.87 -4.12
CA ALA A 41 -3.81 10.59 -2.95
C ALA A 41 -2.38 10.13 -2.61
N ILE A 42 -1.49 11.07 -2.26
CA ILE A 42 -0.13 10.76 -1.84
C ILE A 42 -0.15 9.92 -0.58
N VAL A 43 0.52 8.77 -0.62
CA VAL A 43 0.70 7.88 0.53
C VAL A 43 1.78 8.45 1.44
N GLY A 44 1.38 8.84 2.65
CA GLY A 44 2.31 9.28 3.70
C GLY A 44 2.94 8.10 4.45
N ASP A 45 2.20 6.99 4.58
CA ASP A 45 2.61 5.81 5.33
C ASP A 45 2.36 4.53 4.50
N LEU A 46 3.39 3.69 4.37
CA LEU A 46 3.30 2.44 3.62
C LEU A 46 2.53 1.35 4.38
N ASP A 47 2.40 1.48 5.70
CA ASP A 47 1.63 0.59 6.56
C ASP A 47 0.13 0.93 6.58
N GLN A 48 -0.29 1.98 5.87
CA GLN A 48 -1.71 2.31 5.78
C GLN A 48 -2.49 1.21 5.02
N PRO A 49 -3.75 0.94 5.39
CA PRO A 49 -4.60 -0.04 4.71
C PRO A 49 -4.84 0.32 3.24
N ALA A 50 -4.72 -0.67 2.36
CA ALA A 50 -5.00 -0.57 0.92
C ALA A 50 -5.89 -1.73 0.47
N PRO A 51 -7.18 -1.76 0.87
CA PRO A 51 -8.07 -2.89 0.57
C PRO A 51 -8.21 -3.17 -0.93
N PRO A 52 -8.53 -4.41 -1.32
CA PRO A 52 -8.87 -4.73 -2.71
C PRO A 52 -9.92 -3.76 -3.27
N GLY A 53 -9.75 -3.33 -4.52
CA GLY A 53 -10.58 -2.30 -5.15
C GLY A 53 -9.97 -0.90 -5.13
N THR A 54 -9.00 -0.64 -4.25
CA THR A 54 -8.19 0.60 -4.30
C THR A 54 -7.10 0.49 -5.36
N ARG A 55 -6.75 1.62 -5.97
CA ARG A 55 -5.78 1.76 -7.05
C ARG A 55 -4.46 2.31 -6.53
N LEU A 56 -3.40 1.52 -6.67
CA LEU A 56 -2.02 1.94 -6.37
C LEU A 56 -1.29 2.33 -7.65
N THR A 57 -0.66 3.50 -7.66
CA THR A 57 0.12 4.00 -8.80
C THR A 57 1.35 4.77 -8.34
N PHE A 58 2.38 4.84 -9.19
CA PHE A 58 3.52 5.74 -8.99
C PHE A 58 3.35 6.98 -9.88
N ALA A 59 3.45 8.17 -9.28
CA ALA A 59 3.44 9.44 -10.00
C ALA A 59 4.74 9.62 -10.81
N GLY A 60 4.61 10.05 -12.07
CA GLY A 60 5.74 10.35 -12.95
C GLY A 60 6.50 9.14 -13.48
N ALA A 61 5.89 7.95 -13.43
CA ALA A 61 6.35 6.75 -14.14
C ALA A 61 5.82 6.72 -15.58
#